data_AF-A0A358NJB7-F1
#
_entry.id   AF-A0A358NJB7-F1
#
_cell.length_a   1.000
_cell.length_b   1.000
_cell.length_c   1.000
_cell.angle_alpha   90.00
_cell.angle_beta   90.00
_cell.angle_gamma   90.00
#
_symmetry.space_group_name_H-M   'P 1'
#
loop_
_entity.id
_entity.type
_entity.pdbx_description
1 polymer ?
#
loop_
_entity_poly.entity_id
_entity_poly.type
_entity_poly.pdbx_seq_one_letter_code
_entity_poly.pdbx_strand_id
1 'polypeptide(L)'
;MAITILEATRLNTFKNFKLISGFDGLNNLIEKVGILDWEFFSDMKGQFIKGEFVLSSLLFAKDNSEFILEAVKNLADDGACGLAVKNIYYDELPSEVVEYANLKSFPIFIFDTGTYFEDIITEVMEKIKTSDNFDLLEGKIDILIKQSLNKTSVKEMAIEINGSFKDQLFALYCKKKTHSDNLSLLSSVKNLRKNKQLSLYSTALRYRGGILLIYTDEKISSQHSILNYALNSLNINREEYYIGVSDLHYNLGELNDAINESIYAEKTGEASGRSFNEFNDIGIYMILFPYINDLWINKFYNKIIQPIKSYDEKYNTQLFDTAIKYVENDGKIVETSEALFLHKNTVRYRINKIKELLHMENHEGSFYEQLSISIKLYNIINNL
;
A
#
# COMPACT_ATOMS: atom_id res chain seq x y z
N MET A 1 1.26 6.89 -18.92
CA MET A 1 0.38 6.26 -17.94
C MET A 1 -0.21 5.04 -18.62
N ALA A 2 -0.02 3.84 -18.08
CA ALA A 2 -0.33 2.61 -18.82
C ALA A 2 -0.42 1.39 -17.91
N ILE A 3 -1.09 0.34 -18.41
CA ILE A 3 -0.96 -1.03 -17.89
C ILE A 3 -0.44 -1.94 -19.00
N THR A 4 0.19 -3.06 -18.67
CA THR A 4 0.56 -4.05 -19.69
C THR A 4 -0.67 -4.81 -20.19
N ILE A 5 -0.63 -5.32 -21.42
CA ILE A 5 -1.67 -6.22 -21.93
C ILE A 5 -1.81 -7.44 -21.03
N LEU A 6 -0.71 -7.97 -20.50
CA LEU A 6 -0.68 -9.08 -19.54
C LEU A 6 -1.42 -8.77 -18.23
N GLU A 7 -1.39 -7.53 -17.77
CA GLU A 7 -2.19 -7.11 -16.62
C GLU A 7 -3.67 -6.98 -16.98
N ALA A 8 -3.98 -6.50 -18.18
CA ALA A 8 -5.35 -6.41 -18.69
C ALA A 8 -6.01 -7.79 -18.81
N THR A 9 -5.28 -8.85 -19.16
CA THR A 9 -5.85 -10.21 -19.22
C THR A 9 -6.35 -10.75 -17.87
N ARG A 10 -6.05 -10.07 -16.76
CA ARG A 10 -6.54 -10.43 -15.40
C ARG A 10 -7.87 -9.74 -15.06
N LEU A 11 -8.36 -8.83 -15.90
CA LEU A 11 -9.63 -8.14 -15.71
C LEU A 11 -10.82 -9.07 -15.96
N ASN A 12 -11.99 -8.72 -15.41
CA ASN A 12 -13.15 -9.60 -15.53
C ASN A 12 -13.66 -9.69 -16.97
N THR A 13 -13.65 -8.56 -17.68
CA THR A 13 -14.02 -8.50 -19.11
C THR A 13 -13.10 -9.32 -20.02
N PHE A 14 -11.87 -9.62 -19.60
CA PHE A 14 -10.89 -10.39 -20.39
C PHE A 14 -10.97 -11.91 -20.19
N LYS A 15 -11.85 -12.42 -19.31
CA LYS A 15 -11.94 -13.86 -19.02
C LYS A 15 -12.26 -14.72 -20.25
N ASN A 16 -12.98 -14.16 -21.20
CA ASN A 16 -13.41 -14.85 -22.42
C ASN A 16 -12.57 -14.44 -23.64
N PHE A 17 -11.42 -13.77 -23.43
CA PHE A 17 -10.50 -13.42 -24.48
C PHE A 17 -9.57 -14.61 -24.75
N LYS A 18 -9.45 -14.98 -26.02
CA LYS A 18 -8.51 -15.97 -26.51
C LYS A 18 -7.41 -15.27 -27.30
N LEU A 19 -6.17 -15.40 -26.85
CA LEU A 19 -5.01 -14.91 -27.61
C LEU A 19 -4.81 -15.80 -28.85
N ILE A 20 -4.75 -15.17 -30.03
CA ILE A 20 -4.58 -15.84 -31.33
C ILE A 20 -3.13 -15.72 -31.83
N SER A 21 -2.50 -14.57 -31.64
CA SER A 21 -1.15 -14.28 -32.14
C SER A 21 -0.46 -13.22 -31.30
N GLY A 22 0.85 -13.03 -31.51
CA GLY A 22 1.63 -11.94 -30.95
C GLY A 22 1.96 -12.09 -29.47
N PHE A 23 2.12 -13.32 -28.98
CA PHE A 23 2.38 -13.62 -27.56
C PHE A 23 3.52 -12.79 -26.93
N ASP A 24 4.61 -12.56 -27.68
CA ASP A 24 5.75 -11.79 -27.19
C ASP A 24 5.44 -10.30 -26.94
N GLY A 25 4.32 -9.81 -27.47
CA GLY A 25 3.82 -8.45 -27.26
C GLY A 25 2.96 -8.25 -26.01
N LEU A 26 2.74 -9.27 -25.18
CA LEU A 26 1.87 -9.13 -24.00
C LEU A 26 2.40 -8.12 -22.96
N ASN A 27 3.68 -7.76 -23.00
CA ASN A 27 4.25 -6.72 -22.16
C ASN A 27 4.09 -5.29 -22.74
N ASN A 28 3.48 -5.15 -23.91
CA ASN A 28 3.18 -3.84 -24.48
C ASN A 28 2.22 -3.08 -23.57
N LEU A 29 2.40 -1.75 -23.55
CA LEU A 29 1.66 -0.84 -22.68
C LEU A 29 0.37 -0.37 -23.36
N ILE A 30 -0.75 -0.52 -22.65
CA ILE A 30 -2.05 0.06 -22.96
C ILE A 30 -2.16 1.41 -22.26
N GLU A 31 -2.17 2.49 -23.04
CA GLU A 31 -2.38 3.86 -22.57
C GLU A 31 -3.83 4.31 -22.75
N LYS A 32 -4.51 3.78 -23.79
CA LYS A 32 -5.89 4.08 -24.15
C LYS A 32 -6.53 2.88 -24.83
N VAL A 33 -7.86 2.93 -24.97
CA VAL A 33 -8.63 1.97 -25.76
C VAL A 33 -9.25 2.69 -26.95
N GLY A 34 -9.03 2.15 -28.14
CA GLY A 34 -9.61 2.66 -29.40
C GLY A 34 -10.68 1.71 -29.95
N ILE A 35 -11.52 2.20 -30.86
CA ILE A 35 -12.51 1.37 -31.57
C ILE A 35 -12.27 1.49 -33.08
N LEU A 36 -12.30 0.37 -33.78
CA LEU A 36 -12.16 0.24 -35.22
C LEU A 36 -13.40 -0.45 -35.80
N ASP A 37 -14.49 0.28 -36.03
CA ASP A 37 -15.72 -0.24 -36.66
C ASP A 37 -16.47 0.89 -37.41
N TRP A 38 -15.93 1.27 -38.55
CA TRP A 38 -16.46 2.30 -39.44
C TRP A 38 -16.98 1.62 -40.72
N GLU A 39 -18.12 2.07 -41.25
CA GLU A 39 -18.72 1.47 -42.45
C GLU A 39 -17.96 1.77 -43.76
N PHE A 40 -17.02 2.72 -43.76
CA PHE A 40 -16.28 3.15 -44.94
C PHE A 40 -14.77 2.98 -44.72
N PHE A 41 -14.16 2.00 -45.39
CA PHE A 41 -12.72 1.79 -45.38
C PHE A 41 -12.06 2.66 -46.45
N SER A 42 -11.43 3.78 -46.05
CA SER A 42 -10.52 4.53 -46.93
C SER A 42 -9.35 5.07 -46.11
N ASP A 43 -8.16 4.53 -46.36
CA ASP A 43 -6.83 4.97 -45.89
C ASP A 43 -6.74 5.21 -44.36
N MET A 44 -6.35 4.17 -43.60
CA MET A 44 -6.32 4.17 -42.12
C MET A 44 -5.05 4.73 -41.48
N LYS A 45 -4.08 5.26 -42.25
CA LYS A 45 -2.81 5.74 -41.67
C LYS A 45 -3.02 6.94 -40.74
N GLY A 46 -2.47 6.85 -39.52
CA GLY A 46 -2.45 7.92 -38.52
C GLY A 46 -3.78 8.12 -37.79
N GLN A 47 -4.69 7.13 -37.81
CA GLN A 47 -5.96 7.22 -37.10
C GLN A 47 -5.84 6.75 -35.65
N PHE A 48 -4.88 5.88 -35.37
CA PHE A 48 -4.58 5.42 -34.02
C PHE A 48 -3.28 6.03 -33.55
N ILE A 49 -3.11 6.09 -32.23
CA ILE A 49 -1.88 6.61 -31.62
C ILE A 49 -1.17 5.53 -30.83
N LYS A 50 0.11 5.78 -30.57
CA LYS A 50 0.96 4.91 -29.77
C LYS A 50 0.27 4.52 -28.45
N GLY A 51 0.23 3.22 -28.16
CA GLY A 51 -0.29 2.67 -26.91
C GLY A 51 -1.80 2.44 -26.88
N GLU A 52 -2.51 2.60 -27.99
CA GLU A 52 -3.93 2.23 -28.07
C GLU A 52 -4.13 0.72 -28.22
N PHE A 53 -4.95 0.16 -27.34
CA PHE A 53 -5.49 -1.20 -27.47
C PHE A 53 -6.81 -1.12 -28.24
N VAL A 54 -6.87 -1.71 -29.42
CA VAL A 54 -7.98 -1.47 -30.34
C VAL A 54 -9.03 -2.57 -30.26
N LEU A 55 -10.31 -2.19 -30.17
CA LEU A 55 -11.44 -3.09 -30.23
C LEU A 55 -12.10 -3.01 -31.61
N SER A 56 -12.48 -4.15 -32.18
CA SER A 56 -13.14 -4.20 -33.48
C SER A 56 -14.09 -5.39 -33.56
N SER A 57 -15.19 -5.25 -34.30
CA SER A 57 -16.00 -6.37 -34.78
C SER A 57 -15.60 -6.79 -36.19
N LEU A 58 -14.67 -6.08 -36.83
CA LEU A 58 -14.25 -6.22 -38.22
C LEU A 58 -15.41 -5.99 -39.21
N LEU A 59 -16.36 -5.12 -38.86
CA LEU A 59 -17.53 -4.82 -39.72
C LEU A 59 -17.13 -4.39 -41.14
N PHE A 60 -16.06 -3.60 -41.27
CA PHE A 60 -15.52 -3.14 -42.54
C PHE A 60 -14.99 -4.27 -43.44
N ALA A 61 -14.62 -5.40 -42.86
CA ALA A 61 -14.06 -6.56 -43.54
C ALA A 61 -15.07 -7.71 -43.66
N LYS A 62 -16.36 -7.51 -43.31
CA LYS A 62 -17.35 -8.60 -43.26
C LYS A 62 -17.48 -9.38 -44.59
N ASP A 63 -17.32 -8.69 -45.72
CA ASP A 63 -17.48 -9.26 -47.07
C ASP A 63 -16.14 -9.55 -47.76
N ASN A 64 -15.02 -9.07 -47.20
CA ASN A 64 -13.69 -9.28 -47.75
C ASN A 64 -12.61 -9.30 -46.64
N SER A 65 -12.08 -10.50 -46.38
CA SER A 65 -11.07 -10.74 -45.34
C SER A 65 -9.70 -10.15 -45.67
N GLU A 66 -9.42 -9.78 -46.92
CA GLU A 66 -8.13 -9.18 -47.32
C GLU A 66 -7.87 -7.85 -46.61
N PHE A 67 -8.92 -7.10 -46.26
CA PHE A 67 -8.82 -5.83 -45.54
C PHE A 67 -8.30 -5.98 -44.10
N ILE A 68 -8.40 -7.18 -43.51
CA ILE A 68 -7.94 -7.42 -42.13
C ILE A 68 -6.42 -7.26 -42.04
N LEU A 69 -5.68 -7.81 -43.01
CA LEU A 69 -4.22 -7.74 -43.01
C LEU A 69 -3.73 -6.29 -43.15
N GLU A 70 -4.38 -5.51 -44.02
CA GLU A 70 -4.07 -4.10 -44.19
C GLU A 70 -4.38 -3.29 -42.93
N ALA A 71 -5.52 -3.54 -42.28
CA ALA A 71 -5.87 -2.90 -41.02
C ALA A 71 -4.85 -3.21 -39.91
N VAL A 72 -4.46 -4.47 -39.73
CA VAL A 72 -3.46 -4.86 -38.73
C VAL A 72 -2.10 -4.25 -39.00
N LYS A 73 -1.69 -4.14 -40.27
CA LYS A 73 -0.46 -3.41 -40.65
C LYS A 73 -0.52 -1.94 -40.24
N ASN A 74 -1.62 -1.27 -40.58
CA ASN A 74 -1.80 0.14 -40.25
C ASN A 74 -1.84 0.38 -38.73
N LEU A 75 -2.54 -0.48 -37.97
CA LEU A 75 -2.55 -0.41 -36.50
C LEU A 75 -1.15 -0.56 -35.90
N ALA A 76 -0.39 -1.55 -36.37
CA ALA A 76 0.97 -1.77 -35.90
C ALA A 76 1.90 -0.59 -36.27
N ASP A 77 1.75 -0.01 -37.46
CA ASP A 77 2.53 1.14 -37.93
C ASP A 77 2.17 2.44 -37.16
N ASP A 78 0.90 2.63 -36.82
CA ASP A 78 0.39 3.73 -35.99
C ASP A 78 0.83 3.61 -34.50
N GLY A 79 1.37 2.45 -34.12
CA GLY A 79 1.88 2.18 -32.77
C GLY A 79 0.83 1.68 -31.79
N ALA A 80 -0.31 1.17 -32.28
CA ALA A 80 -1.25 0.44 -31.44
C ALA A 80 -0.54 -0.71 -30.71
N CYS A 81 -0.95 -1.03 -29.49
CA CYS A 81 -0.29 -2.05 -28.68
C CYS A 81 -0.87 -3.45 -28.88
N GLY A 82 -2.09 -3.56 -29.39
CA GLY A 82 -2.75 -4.83 -29.72
C GLY A 82 -4.17 -4.62 -30.29
N LEU A 83 -4.78 -5.71 -30.74
CA LEU A 83 -6.14 -5.76 -31.30
C LEU A 83 -6.98 -6.82 -30.59
N ALA A 84 -8.22 -6.50 -30.26
CA ALA A 84 -9.22 -7.47 -29.83
C ALA A 84 -10.42 -7.47 -30.78
N VAL A 85 -10.72 -8.64 -31.32
CA VAL A 85 -11.77 -8.86 -32.29
C VAL A 85 -12.96 -9.54 -31.63
N LYS A 86 -14.14 -8.93 -31.73
CA LYS A 86 -15.39 -9.56 -31.32
C LYS A 86 -15.82 -10.59 -32.36
N ASN A 87 -16.17 -11.81 -31.93
CA ASN A 87 -16.49 -12.91 -32.85
C ASN A 87 -17.89 -12.77 -33.52
N ILE A 88 -18.11 -11.67 -34.24
CA ILE A 88 -19.37 -11.43 -34.97
C ILE A 88 -19.30 -12.06 -36.37
N TYR A 89 -18.24 -11.77 -37.13
CA TYR A 89 -18.09 -12.21 -38.52
C TYR A 89 -17.01 -13.28 -38.72
N TYR A 90 -16.05 -13.37 -37.79
CA TYR A 90 -14.87 -14.23 -37.90
C TYR A 90 -14.65 -15.01 -36.60
N ASP A 91 -14.73 -16.34 -36.66
CA ASP A 91 -14.33 -17.23 -35.57
C ASP A 91 -12.81 -17.49 -35.58
N GLU A 92 -12.20 -17.43 -36.77
CA GLU A 92 -10.76 -17.56 -36.98
C GLU A 92 -10.28 -16.47 -37.94
N LEU A 93 -9.05 -15.99 -37.73
CA LEU A 93 -8.42 -14.98 -38.58
C LEU A 93 -7.61 -15.65 -39.70
N PRO A 94 -7.49 -15.02 -40.89
CA PRO A 94 -6.64 -15.53 -41.97
C PRO A 94 -5.20 -15.77 -41.50
N SER A 95 -4.56 -16.85 -42.00
CA SER A 95 -3.20 -17.24 -41.59
C SER A 95 -2.17 -16.13 -41.80
N GLU A 96 -2.29 -15.37 -42.88
CA GLU A 96 -1.41 -14.24 -43.20
C GLU A 96 -1.44 -13.14 -42.13
N VAL A 97 -2.60 -12.92 -41.49
CA VAL A 97 -2.77 -11.96 -40.40
C VAL A 97 -2.05 -12.46 -39.14
N VAL A 98 -2.25 -13.74 -38.80
CA VAL A 98 -1.64 -14.39 -37.64
C VAL A 98 -0.11 -14.42 -37.77
N GLU A 99 0.41 -14.78 -38.95
CA GLU A 99 1.84 -14.79 -39.24
C GLU A 99 2.46 -13.40 -39.12
N TYR A 100 1.82 -12.38 -39.72
CA TYR A 100 2.29 -11.00 -39.62
C TYR A 100 2.31 -10.51 -38.17
N ALA A 101 1.24 -10.75 -37.42
CA ALA A 101 1.10 -10.32 -36.04
C ALA A 101 2.13 -11.00 -35.11
N ASN A 102 2.42 -12.29 -35.32
CA ASN A 102 3.50 -12.99 -34.62
C ASN A 102 4.86 -12.37 -34.92
N LEU A 103 5.16 -12.12 -36.21
CA LEU A 103 6.42 -11.52 -36.64
C LEU A 103 6.65 -10.12 -36.05
N LYS A 104 5.57 -9.35 -35.86
CA LYS A 104 5.61 -8.02 -35.24
C LYS A 104 5.45 -8.02 -33.73
N SER A 105 5.26 -9.18 -33.10
CA SER A 105 4.90 -9.27 -31.68
C SER A 105 3.69 -8.38 -31.34
N PHE A 106 2.68 -8.38 -32.21
CA PHE A 106 1.45 -7.60 -32.07
C PHE A 106 0.31 -8.51 -31.59
N PRO A 107 -0.10 -8.42 -30.30
CA PRO A 107 -1.11 -9.31 -29.75
C PRO A 107 -2.46 -9.13 -30.45
N ILE A 108 -3.06 -10.24 -30.88
CA ILE A 108 -4.43 -10.27 -31.37
C ILE A 108 -5.25 -11.23 -30.52
N PHE A 109 -6.38 -10.75 -30.00
CA PHE A 109 -7.34 -11.53 -29.24
C PHE A 109 -8.64 -11.69 -30.02
N ILE A 110 -9.34 -12.80 -29.79
CA ILE A 110 -10.75 -12.96 -30.14
C ILE A 110 -11.55 -13.10 -28.84
N PHE A 111 -12.72 -12.46 -28.78
CA PHE A 111 -13.62 -12.56 -27.63
C PHE A 111 -15.09 -12.69 -28.04
N ASP A 112 -15.90 -13.14 -27.09
CA ASP A 112 -17.29 -13.51 -27.33
C ASP A 112 -18.24 -12.33 -27.62
N THR A 113 -19.44 -12.67 -28.09
CA THR A 113 -20.50 -11.69 -28.35
C THR A 113 -21.12 -11.11 -27.06
N GLY A 114 -20.98 -11.80 -25.93
CA GLY A 114 -21.56 -11.43 -24.64
C GLY A 114 -20.88 -10.24 -23.95
N THR A 115 -19.64 -9.94 -24.33
CA THR A 115 -18.87 -8.81 -23.78
C THR A 115 -19.06 -7.55 -24.64
N TYR A 116 -19.41 -6.43 -24.01
CA TYR A 116 -19.62 -5.14 -24.69
C TYR A 116 -18.33 -4.30 -24.71
N PHE A 117 -18.15 -3.48 -25.76
CA PHE A 117 -16.97 -2.62 -25.88
C PHE A 117 -16.91 -1.60 -24.74
N GLU A 118 -18.06 -1.06 -24.34
CA GLU A 118 -18.18 -0.08 -23.27
C GLU A 118 -17.68 -0.62 -21.93
N ASP A 119 -17.96 -1.90 -21.64
CA ASP A 119 -17.52 -2.56 -20.41
C ASP A 119 -15.99 -2.72 -20.40
N ILE A 120 -15.42 -3.16 -21.54
CA ILE A 120 -13.96 -3.33 -21.71
C ILE A 120 -13.27 -1.97 -21.56
N ILE A 121 -13.75 -0.95 -22.28
CA ILE A 121 -13.21 0.41 -22.24
C ILE A 121 -13.28 0.93 -20.82
N THR A 122 -14.42 0.81 -20.14
CA THR A 122 -14.60 1.30 -18.78
C THR A 122 -13.66 0.60 -17.81
N GLU A 123 -13.58 -0.73 -17.83
CA GLU A 123 -12.74 -1.49 -16.89
C GLU A 123 -11.25 -1.25 -17.11
N VAL A 124 -10.77 -1.22 -18.37
CA VAL A 124 -9.38 -0.94 -18.71
C VAL A 124 -9.02 0.50 -18.34
N MET A 125 -9.84 1.48 -18.71
CA MET A 125 -9.58 2.89 -18.39
C MET A 125 -9.67 3.17 -16.89
N GLU A 126 -10.56 2.49 -16.14
CA GLU A 126 -10.58 2.54 -14.68
C GLU A 126 -9.29 1.98 -14.08
N LYS A 127 -8.77 0.88 -14.63
CA LYS A 127 -7.53 0.25 -14.16
C LYS A 127 -6.32 1.16 -14.39
N ILE A 128 -6.22 1.80 -15.56
CA ILE A 128 -5.20 2.82 -15.86
C ILE A 128 -5.33 3.98 -14.85
N LYS A 129 -6.52 4.58 -14.71
CA LYS A 129 -6.76 5.68 -13.76
C LYS A 129 -6.47 5.32 -12.30
N THR A 130 -6.73 4.08 -11.89
CA THR A 130 -6.47 3.66 -10.50
C THR A 130 -4.99 3.50 -10.25
N SER A 131 -4.20 2.91 -11.16
CA SER A 131 -2.75 2.78 -10.99
C SER A 131 -2.08 4.14 -10.78
N ASP A 132 -2.48 5.13 -11.55
CA ASP A 132 -1.86 6.46 -11.57
C ASP A 132 -2.24 7.37 -10.38
N ASN A 133 -3.50 7.31 -9.95
CA ASN A 133 -3.96 8.17 -8.85
C ASN A 133 -3.42 7.68 -7.48
N PHE A 134 -3.20 6.38 -7.31
CA PHE A 134 -2.65 5.84 -6.06
C PHE A 134 -1.19 6.24 -5.87
N ASP A 135 -0.34 6.10 -6.89
CA ASP A 135 1.08 6.44 -6.76
C ASP A 135 1.28 7.95 -6.55
N LEU A 136 0.45 8.79 -7.20
CA LEU A 136 0.47 10.23 -6.97
C LEU A 136 0.05 10.60 -5.54
N LEU A 137 -1.06 10.04 -5.04
CA LEU A 137 -1.54 10.31 -3.68
C LEU A 137 -0.54 9.79 -2.64
N GLU A 138 0.00 8.59 -2.83
CA GLU A 138 1.04 8.01 -1.97
C GLU A 138 2.27 8.93 -1.92
N GLY A 139 2.69 9.50 -3.06
CA GLY A 139 3.75 10.50 -3.12
C GLY A 139 3.45 11.78 -2.33
N LYS A 140 2.21 12.29 -2.37
CA LYS A 140 1.79 13.46 -1.56
C LYS A 140 1.82 13.17 -0.05
N ILE A 141 1.33 12.01 0.36
CA ILE A 141 1.39 11.56 1.76
C ILE A 141 2.86 11.45 2.21
N ASP A 142 3.74 10.94 1.36
CA ASP A 142 5.17 10.86 1.63
C ASP A 142 5.81 12.23 1.88
N ILE A 143 5.41 13.27 1.13
CA ILE A 143 5.86 14.64 1.34
C ILE A 143 5.34 15.18 2.67
N LEU A 144 4.04 15.01 2.97
CA LEU A 144 3.44 15.43 4.24
C LEU A 144 4.16 14.87 5.45
N ILE A 145 4.56 13.59 5.39
CA ILE A 145 5.20 12.89 6.50
C ILE A 145 6.69 13.26 6.65
N LYS A 146 7.43 13.38 5.53
CA LYS A 146 8.90 13.52 5.55
C LYS A 146 9.39 14.95 5.68
N GLN A 147 8.63 15.93 5.19
CA GLN A 147 9.07 17.31 5.16
C GLN A 147 8.53 18.07 6.37
N SER A 148 9.37 18.93 6.96
CA SER A 148 8.91 19.91 7.94
C SER A 148 8.18 21.02 7.18
N LEU A 149 6.88 20.85 7.01
CA LEU A 149 6.00 21.82 6.37
C LEU A 149 5.36 22.72 7.42
N ASN A 150 5.08 23.97 7.05
CA ASN A 150 4.24 24.83 7.86
C ASN A 150 2.75 24.47 7.67
N LYS A 151 1.90 24.86 8.63
CA LYS A 151 0.46 24.55 8.62
C LYS A 151 -0.26 24.99 7.34
N THR A 152 0.17 26.09 6.71
CA THR A 152 -0.43 26.60 5.46
C THR A 152 -0.16 25.65 4.30
N SER A 153 1.10 25.24 4.12
CA SER A 153 1.50 24.28 3.08
C SER A 153 0.86 22.91 3.28
N VAL A 154 0.72 22.46 4.53
CA VAL A 154 -0.02 21.22 4.85
C VAL A 154 -1.49 21.35 4.43
N LYS A 155 -2.14 22.48 4.74
CA LYS A 155 -3.54 22.72 4.38
C LYS A 155 -3.75 22.80 2.86
N GLU A 156 -2.86 23.44 2.12
CA GLU A 156 -2.87 23.47 0.65
C GLU A 156 -2.81 22.05 0.08
N MET A 157 -1.85 21.25 0.54
CA MET A 157 -1.71 19.87 0.08
C MET A 157 -2.89 18.98 0.47
N ALA A 158 -3.48 19.19 1.64
CA ALA A 158 -4.70 18.51 2.07
C ALA A 158 -5.87 18.79 1.11
N ILE A 159 -6.06 20.04 0.69
CA ILE A 159 -7.08 20.43 -0.30
C ILE A 159 -6.80 19.79 -1.67
N GLU A 160 -5.53 19.66 -2.07
CA GLU A 160 -5.19 18.95 -3.31
C GLU A 160 -5.42 17.43 -3.23
N ILE A 161 -5.37 16.83 -2.04
CA ILE A 161 -5.72 15.43 -1.82
C ILE A 161 -7.24 15.25 -1.93
N ASN A 162 -7.99 16.10 -1.23
CA ASN A 162 -9.44 16.16 -1.34
C ASN A 162 -9.94 17.59 -1.05
N GLY A 163 -10.47 18.24 -2.09
CA GLY A 163 -10.95 19.63 -2.02
C GLY A 163 -12.19 19.82 -1.13
N SER A 164 -12.80 18.75 -0.64
CA SER A 164 -13.94 18.79 0.28
C SER A 164 -13.53 18.69 1.74
N PHE A 165 -12.24 18.51 2.07
CA PHE A 165 -11.80 18.39 3.45
C PHE A 165 -12.18 19.60 4.31
N LYS A 166 -12.44 19.31 5.58
CA LYS A 166 -12.84 20.25 6.64
C LYS A 166 -11.76 20.34 7.71
N ASP A 167 -11.93 21.25 8.68
CA ASP A 167 -10.88 21.58 9.65
C ASP A 167 -10.75 20.54 10.78
N GLN A 168 -11.83 19.91 11.25
CA GLN A 168 -11.68 18.82 12.23
C GLN A 168 -11.34 17.53 11.52
N LEU A 169 -10.34 16.80 12.01
CA LEU A 169 -9.86 15.60 11.35
C LEU A 169 -9.25 14.58 12.32
N PHE A 170 -9.25 13.33 11.88
CA PHE A 170 -8.40 12.27 12.43
C PHE A 170 -8.02 11.32 11.30
N ALA A 171 -6.95 10.56 11.50
CA ALA A 171 -6.48 9.54 10.59
C ALA A 171 -6.55 8.14 11.22
N LEU A 172 -6.68 7.16 10.35
CA LEU A 172 -6.71 5.75 10.65
C LEU A 172 -5.73 5.05 9.72
N TYR A 173 -4.80 4.28 10.29
CA TYR A 173 -3.90 3.42 9.52
C TYR A 173 -4.12 1.96 9.89
N CYS A 174 -4.39 1.13 8.89
CA CYS A 174 -4.68 -0.28 9.06
C CYS A 174 -3.69 -1.12 8.24
N LYS A 175 -2.89 -1.95 8.92
CA LYS A 175 -1.96 -2.89 8.30
C LYS A 175 -2.39 -4.33 8.59
N LYS A 176 -2.47 -5.17 7.57
CA LYS A 176 -2.86 -6.57 7.78
C LYS A 176 -1.73 -7.33 8.47
N LYS A 177 -2.05 -8.17 9.47
CA LYS A 177 -1.06 -8.96 10.23
C LYS A 177 -0.35 -9.99 9.35
N THR A 178 -1.02 -10.46 8.31
CA THR A 178 -0.46 -11.32 7.27
C THR A 178 -0.13 -10.49 6.04
N HIS A 179 0.88 -10.87 5.27
CA HIS A 179 1.15 -10.26 3.96
C HIS A 179 -0.13 -10.19 3.13
N SER A 180 -0.57 -8.96 2.81
CA SER A 180 -1.75 -8.74 1.96
C SER A 180 -1.33 -8.52 0.52
N ASP A 181 -1.96 -9.22 -0.42
CA ASP A 181 -1.78 -8.93 -1.84
C ASP A 181 -2.45 -7.61 -2.22
N ASN A 182 -1.78 -6.85 -3.08
CA ASN A 182 -2.19 -5.51 -3.52
C ASN A 182 -3.64 -5.43 -4.02
N LEU A 183 -4.17 -6.50 -4.63
CA LEU A 183 -5.54 -6.55 -5.16
C LEU A 183 -6.60 -6.46 -4.05
N SER A 184 -6.36 -7.08 -2.90
CA SER A 184 -7.28 -7.05 -1.75
C SER A 184 -7.41 -5.64 -1.17
N LEU A 185 -6.29 -4.94 -0.99
CA LEU A 185 -6.25 -3.57 -0.47
C LEU A 185 -7.01 -2.60 -1.39
N LEU A 186 -6.81 -2.73 -2.71
CA LEU A 186 -7.52 -1.94 -3.71
C LEU A 186 -9.03 -2.14 -3.65
N SER A 187 -9.50 -3.36 -3.38
CA SER A 187 -10.93 -3.65 -3.26
C SER A 187 -11.56 -2.97 -2.03
N SER A 188 -10.87 -2.99 -0.88
CA SER A 188 -11.31 -2.30 0.34
C SER A 188 -11.43 -0.79 0.14
N VAL A 189 -10.40 -0.17 -0.46
CA VAL A 189 -10.43 1.29 -0.74
C VAL A 189 -11.56 1.66 -1.72
N LYS A 190 -11.81 0.83 -2.75
CA LYS A 190 -12.91 1.05 -3.71
C LYS A 190 -14.27 0.99 -3.03
N ASN A 191 -14.47 0.10 -2.06
CA ASN A 191 -15.75 -0.03 -1.35
C ASN A 191 -16.11 1.23 -0.56
N LEU A 192 -15.12 1.87 0.07
CA LEU A 192 -15.35 3.13 0.79
C LEU A 192 -15.78 4.27 -0.15
N ARG A 193 -15.19 4.36 -1.34
CA ARG A 193 -15.56 5.39 -2.35
C ARG A 193 -16.99 5.25 -2.86
N LYS A 194 -17.56 4.05 -2.84
CA LYS A 194 -18.96 3.80 -3.22
C LYS A 194 -19.94 4.23 -2.12
N ASN A 195 -19.46 4.47 -0.90
CA ASN A 195 -20.29 4.82 0.24
C ASN A 195 -20.47 6.35 0.35
N LYS A 196 -21.62 6.85 -0.14
CA LYS A 196 -21.95 8.30 -0.19
C LYS A 196 -21.89 9.01 1.17
N GLN A 197 -22.02 8.29 2.29
CA GLN A 197 -22.09 8.90 3.62
C GLN A 197 -20.70 9.23 4.19
N LEU A 198 -19.66 8.47 3.83
CA LEU A 198 -18.26 8.73 4.19
C LEU A 198 -17.53 9.51 3.10
N SER A 199 -17.89 9.34 1.83
CA SER A 199 -17.00 9.67 0.71
C SER A 199 -16.73 11.15 0.48
N LEU A 200 -17.58 12.07 0.96
CA LEU A 200 -17.40 13.49 0.63
C LEU A 200 -16.21 14.09 1.38
N TYR A 201 -16.12 13.87 2.69
CA TYR A 201 -15.13 14.50 3.58
C TYR A 201 -14.03 13.54 4.04
N SER A 202 -13.94 12.36 3.44
CA SER A 202 -12.91 11.38 3.72
C SER A 202 -12.14 10.95 2.48
N THR A 203 -10.93 10.45 2.69
CA THR A 203 -10.11 9.84 1.65
C THR A 203 -9.49 8.58 2.19
N ALA A 204 -9.74 7.44 1.53
CA ALA A 204 -8.99 6.21 1.73
C ALA A 204 -8.02 5.99 0.56
N LEU A 205 -6.82 5.52 0.89
CA LEU A 205 -5.80 5.12 -0.07
C LEU A 205 -4.96 3.97 0.47
N ARG A 206 -4.27 3.30 -0.44
CA ARG A 206 -3.16 2.42 -0.09
C ARG A 206 -1.96 3.29 0.26
N TYR A 207 -1.24 2.94 1.32
CA TYR A 207 0.02 3.58 1.68
C TYR A 207 0.92 2.54 2.34
N ARG A 208 2.14 2.31 1.81
CA ARG A 208 3.17 1.42 2.39
C ARG A 208 2.67 0.05 2.88
N GLY A 209 1.84 -0.61 2.06
CA GLY A 209 1.31 -1.95 2.36
C GLY A 209 0.13 -1.99 3.34
N GLY A 210 -0.34 -0.83 3.81
CA GLY A 210 -1.56 -0.68 4.60
C GLY A 210 -2.62 0.18 3.89
N ILE A 211 -3.71 0.42 4.61
CA ILE A 211 -4.79 1.33 4.21
C ILE A 211 -4.72 2.55 5.14
N LEU A 212 -4.52 3.73 4.54
CA LEU A 212 -4.65 5.00 5.22
C LEU A 212 -6.03 5.58 4.91
N LEU A 213 -6.77 5.94 5.96
CA LEU A 213 -8.02 6.69 5.86
C LEU A 213 -7.87 8.00 6.61
N ILE A 214 -8.17 9.10 5.93
CA ILE A 214 -8.27 10.44 6.50
C ILE A 214 -9.75 10.77 6.54
N TYR A 215 -10.28 11.09 7.72
CA TYR A 215 -11.66 11.57 7.87
C TYR A 215 -11.64 13.01 8.37
N THR A 216 -12.47 13.85 7.76
CA THR A 216 -12.65 15.24 8.17
C THR A 216 -14.13 15.58 8.32
N ASP A 217 -14.44 16.58 9.13
CA ASP A 217 -15.79 17.16 9.23
C ASP A 217 -15.74 18.60 9.78
N GLU A 218 -16.86 19.32 9.72
CA GLU A 218 -16.97 20.62 10.41
C GLU A 218 -17.01 20.43 11.92
N LYS A 219 -17.67 19.36 12.38
CA LYS A 219 -17.71 18.97 13.78
C LYS A 219 -17.84 17.46 13.92
N ILE A 220 -16.80 16.85 14.48
CA ILE A 220 -16.77 15.42 14.76
C ILE A 220 -17.43 15.18 16.11
N SER A 221 -18.63 14.58 16.08
CA SER A 221 -19.45 14.32 17.27
C SER A 221 -18.96 13.11 18.08
N SER A 222 -18.49 12.06 17.39
CA SER A 222 -17.97 10.83 18.01
C SER A 222 -16.98 10.14 17.08
N GLN A 223 -15.69 10.27 17.38
CA GLN A 223 -14.61 9.59 16.66
C GLN A 223 -14.83 8.07 16.63
N HIS A 224 -15.21 7.49 17.77
CA HIS A 224 -15.44 6.04 17.90
C HIS A 224 -16.55 5.51 16.97
N SER A 225 -17.66 6.25 16.83
CA SER A 225 -18.77 5.84 15.96
C SER A 225 -18.37 5.85 14.49
N ILE A 226 -17.67 6.91 14.06
CA ILE A 226 -17.18 7.09 12.68
C ILE A 226 -16.15 6.01 12.35
N LEU A 227 -15.23 5.75 13.28
CA LEU A 227 -14.22 4.71 13.16
C LEU A 227 -14.84 3.33 12.92
N ASN A 228 -15.83 2.92 13.73
CA ASN A 228 -16.53 1.65 13.54
C ASN A 228 -17.20 1.56 12.16
N TYR A 229 -17.84 2.65 11.73
CA TYR A 229 -18.48 2.72 10.43
C TYR A 229 -17.47 2.63 9.27
N ALA A 230 -16.32 3.28 9.41
CA ALA A 230 -15.23 3.24 8.44
C ALA A 230 -14.62 1.83 8.32
N LEU A 231 -14.32 1.16 9.44
CA LEU A 231 -13.79 -0.20 9.44
C LEU A 231 -14.75 -1.19 8.77
N ASN A 232 -16.05 -1.08 9.05
CA ASN A 232 -17.08 -1.88 8.40
C ASN A 232 -17.14 -1.61 6.89
N SER A 233 -17.07 -0.35 6.47
CA SER A 233 -17.09 0.03 5.05
C SER A 233 -15.86 -0.46 4.27
N LEU A 234 -14.73 -0.61 4.95
CA LEU A 234 -13.49 -1.15 4.39
C LEU A 234 -13.41 -2.68 4.45
N ASN A 235 -14.39 -3.35 5.07
CA ASN A 235 -14.36 -4.78 5.42
C ASN A 235 -13.12 -5.17 6.23
N ILE A 236 -12.71 -4.31 7.17
CA ILE A 236 -11.55 -4.55 8.04
C ILE A 236 -12.00 -5.25 9.31
N ASN A 237 -11.58 -6.50 9.48
CA ASN A 237 -11.71 -7.24 10.73
C ASN A 237 -10.60 -6.83 11.70
N ARG A 238 -10.97 -6.35 12.90
CA ARG A 238 -10.00 -5.93 13.92
C ARG A 238 -9.04 -7.03 14.34
N GLU A 239 -9.38 -8.31 14.22
CA GLU A 239 -8.46 -9.38 14.62
C GLU A 239 -7.34 -9.64 13.60
N GLU A 240 -7.59 -9.32 12.33
CA GLU A 240 -6.68 -9.57 11.20
C GLU A 240 -5.72 -8.40 10.91
N TYR A 241 -5.93 -7.26 11.56
CA TYR A 241 -5.18 -6.02 11.30
C TYR A 241 -4.58 -5.46 12.58
N TYR A 242 -3.45 -4.79 12.43
CA TYR A 242 -2.99 -3.75 13.35
C TYR A 242 -3.62 -2.44 12.89
N ILE A 243 -4.29 -1.76 13.82
CA ILE A 243 -5.06 -0.55 13.56
C ILE A 243 -4.54 0.52 14.51
N GLY A 244 -4.12 1.64 13.93
CA GLY A 244 -3.71 2.84 14.65
C GLY A 244 -4.64 4.00 14.33
N VAL A 245 -5.04 4.72 15.37
CA VAL A 245 -5.93 5.89 15.26
C VAL A 245 -5.21 7.11 15.83
N SER A 246 -5.22 8.21 15.10
CA SER A 246 -4.70 9.50 15.59
C SER A 246 -5.61 10.12 16.64
N ASP A 247 -5.12 11.15 17.31
CA ASP A 247 -5.98 12.03 18.08
C ASP A 247 -6.87 12.87 17.15
N LEU A 248 -7.87 13.52 17.74
CA LEU A 248 -8.72 14.47 17.05
C LEU A 248 -8.00 15.82 16.93
N HIS A 249 -7.78 16.26 15.70
CA HIS A 249 -7.24 17.57 15.38
C HIS A 249 -8.35 18.53 14.96
N TYR A 250 -8.10 19.83 15.11
CA TYR A 250 -9.08 20.90 14.87
C TYR A 250 -8.64 21.86 13.76
N ASN A 251 -7.54 21.57 13.08
CA ASN A 251 -7.02 22.35 11.98
C ASN A 251 -6.48 21.44 10.87
N LEU A 252 -6.93 21.63 9.64
CA LEU A 252 -6.47 20.83 8.50
C LEU A 252 -4.96 20.93 8.23
N GLY A 253 -4.31 22.01 8.70
CA GLY A 253 -2.86 22.17 8.68
C GLY A 253 -2.09 21.24 9.64
N GLU A 254 -2.78 20.39 10.40
CA GLU A 254 -2.22 19.35 11.28
C GLU A 254 -2.38 17.94 10.66
N LEU A 255 -2.74 17.86 9.37
CA LEU A 255 -2.95 16.58 8.69
C LEU A 255 -1.73 15.66 8.73
N ASN A 256 -0.53 16.20 8.57
CA ASN A 256 0.71 15.43 8.69
C ASN A 256 0.88 14.82 10.09
N ASP A 257 0.45 15.54 11.14
CA ASP A 257 0.52 15.07 12.52
C ASP A 257 -0.47 13.90 12.68
N ALA A 258 -1.74 14.09 12.32
CA ALA A 258 -2.76 13.04 12.38
C ALA A 258 -2.31 11.76 11.63
N ILE A 259 -1.76 11.90 10.43
CA ILE A 259 -1.27 10.74 9.67
C ILE A 259 -0.12 10.04 10.41
N ASN A 260 0.88 10.77 10.88
CA ASN A 260 2.01 10.21 11.64
C ASN A 260 1.54 9.51 12.92
N GLU A 261 0.64 10.14 13.67
CA GLU A 261 0.05 9.59 14.89
C GLU A 261 -0.63 8.23 14.62
N SER A 262 -1.46 8.14 13.58
CA SER A 262 -2.12 6.89 13.21
C SER A 262 -1.12 5.79 12.83
N ILE A 263 -0.02 6.14 12.16
CA ILE A 263 1.05 5.19 11.79
C ILE A 263 1.84 4.76 13.03
N TYR A 264 2.15 5.67 13.96
CA TYR A 264 2.86 5.33 15.19
C TYR A 264 2.01 4.47 16.13
N ALA A 265 0.71 4.74 16.20
CA ALA A 265 -0.26 3.90 16.90
C ALA A 265 -0.29 2.48 16.33
N GLU A 266 -0.35 2.35 15.01
CA GLU A 266 -0.34 1.04 14.35
C GLU A 266 0.96 0.27 14.61
N LYS A 267 2.12 0.92 14.43
CA LYS A 267 3.43 0.29 14.70
C LYS A 267 3.61 -0.12 16.15
N THR A 268 3.04 0.63 17.09
CA THR A 268 3.01 0.22 18.50
C THR A 268 2.20 -1.06 18.68
N GLY A 269 1.09 -1.17 17.98
CA GLY A 269 0.28 -2.38 17.89
C GLY A 269 1.03 -3.57 17.34
N GLU A 270 1.74 -3.38 16.23
CA GLU A 270 2.59 -4.40 15.60
C GLU A 270 3.66 -4.90 16.60
N ALA A 271 4.38 -3.99 17.26
CA ALA A 271 5.42 -4.34 18.21
C ALA A 271 4.92 -4.98 19.52
N SER A 272 3.66 -4.72 19.92
CA SER A 272 3.07 -5.22 21.17
C SER A 272 2.05 -6.35 20.97
N GLY A 273 1.73 -6.70 19.73
CA GLY A 273 0.70 -7.69 19.38
C GLY A 273 -0.74 -7.19 19.59
N ARG A 274 -0.95 -5.89 19.84
CA ARG A 274 -2.29 -5.31 20.06
C ARG A 274 -2.92 -4.88 18.74
N SER A 275 -4.11 -5.39 18.45
CA SER A 275 -4.76 -5.10 17.17
C SER A 275 -5.29 -3.67 17.02
N PHE A 276 -5.63 -3.00 18.12
CA PHE A 276 -6.25 -1.67 18.09
C PHE A 276 -5.53 -0.75 19.07
N ASN A 277 -5.08 0.41 18.59
CA ASN A 277 -4.24 1.32 19.33
C ASN A 277 -4.65 2.76 19.01
N GLU A 278 -4.90 3.55 20.04
CA GLU A 278 -5.09 4.99 19.92
C GLU A 278 -3.76 5.68 20.21
N PHE A 279 -3.49 6.78 19.52
CA PHE A 279 -2.21 7.48 19.64
C PHE A 279 -1.94 7.95 21.08
N ASN A 280 -2.94 8.50 21.76
CA ASN A 280 -2.82 8.90 23.16
C ASN A 280 -2.37 7.76 24.12
N ASP A 281 -2.56 6.49 23.74
CA ASP A 281 -2.21 5.32 24.55
C ASP A 281 -0.80 4.76 24.29
N ILE A 282 -0.05 5.29 23.31
CA ILE A 282 1.27 4.73 22.97
C ILE A 282 2.40 5.21 23.90
N GLY A 283 2.16 6.19 24.75
CA GLY A 283 3.13 6.67 25.74
C GLY A 283 4.48 7.07 25.12
N ILE A 284 5.59 6.54 25.64
CA ILE A 284 6.96 6.93 25.20
C ILE A 284 7.21 6.70 23.70
N TYR A 285 6.46 5.78 23.08
CA TYR A 285 6.61 5.50 21.65
C TYR A 285 6.32 6.72 20.77
N MET A 286 5.48 7.65 21.23
CA MET A 286 5.25 8.95 20.59
C MET A 286 6.55 9.72 20.34
N ILE A 287 7.51 9.61 21.26
CA ILE A 287 8.81 10.30 21.16
C ILE A 287 9.82 9.42 20.41
N LEU A 288 9.74 8.09 20.51
CA LEU A 288 10.74 7.21 19.91
C LEU A 288 10.55 7.06 18.40
N PHE A 289 9.31 6.92 17.91
CA PHE A 289 9.05 6.66 16.49
C PHE A 289 9.56 7.74 15.53
N PRO A 290 9.34 9.05 15.78
CA PRO A 290 9.85 10.10 14.89
C PRO A 290 11.37 10.07 14.70
N TYR A 291 12.11 9.60 15.70
CA TYR A 291 13.57 9.65 15.74
C TYR A 291 14.21 8.26 15.63
N ILE A 292 13.48 7.23 15.20
CA ILE A 292 14.02 5.87 15.17
C ILE A 292 15.27 5.74 14.28
N ASN A 293 15.35 6.54 13.22
CA ASN A 293 16.49 6.58 12.29
C ASN A 293 17.48 7.72 12.62
N ASP A 294 17.27 8.45 13.70
CA ASP A 294 18.15 9.54 14.10
C ASP A 294 19.53 9.01 14.54
N LEU A 295 20.58 9.80 14.25
CA LEU A 295 21.96 9.43 14.57
C LEU A 295 22.18 9.25 16.08
N TRP A 296 21.59 10.11 16.90
CA TRP A 296 21.78 10.10 18.35
C TRP A 296 20.99 8.99 19.01
N ILE A 297 19.77 8.70 18.54
CA ILE A 297 19.01 7.52 18.97
C ILE A 297 19.79 6.24 18.66
N ASN A 298 20.34 6.12 17.45
CA ASN A 298 21.16 4.96 17.08
C ASN A 298 22.44 4.84 17.91
N LYS A 299 23.13 5.95 18.21
CA LYS A 299 24.31 5.93 19.10
C LYS A 299 23.93 5.53 20.52
N PHE A 300 22.83 6.06 21.05
CA PHE A 300 22.33 5.73 22.39
C PHE A 300 21.96 4.24 22.48
N TYR A 301 21.14 3.75 21.55
CA TYR A 301 20.75 2.35 21.43
C TYR A 301 21.98 1.42 21.40
N ASN A 302 22.95 1.70 20.52
CA ASN A 302 24.14 0.86 20.38
C ASN A 302 25.02 0.89 21.64
N LYS A 303 25.12 2.04 22.32
CA LYS A 303 25.88 2.16 23.59
C LYS A 303 25.35 1.20 24.66
N ILE A 304 24.05 0.91 24.67
CA ILE A 304 23.43 0.02 25.67
C ILE A 304 23.35 -1.43 25.17
N ILE A 305 22.89 -1.66 23.94
CA ILE A 305 22.62 -3.03 23.45
C ILE A 305 23.90 -3.76 23.04
N GLN A 306 24.86 -3.10 22.39
CA GLN A 306 26.05 -3.77 21.83
C GLN A 306 26.93 -4.44 22.90
N PRO A 307 27.23 -3.82 24.06
CA PRO A 307 28.03 -4.47 25.10
C PRO A 307 27.38 -5.76 25.63
N ILE A 308 26.05 -5.79 25.74
CA ILE A 308 25.29 -6.95 26.23
C ILE A 308 25.37 -8.08 25.21
N LYS A 309 25.05 -7.79 23.94
CA LYS A 309 25.10 -8.79 22.85
C LYS A 309 26.51 -9.34 22.61
N SER A 310 27.52 -8.46 22.59
CA SER A 310 28.93 -8.87 22.43
C SER A 310 29.40 -9.79 23.55
N TYR A 311 28.91 -9.57 24.77
CA TYR A 311 29.22 -10.45 25.91
C TYR A 311 28.54 -11.81 25.77
N ASP A 312 27.26 -11.84 25.38
CA ASP A 312 26.54 -13.09 25.11
C ASP A 312 27.21 -13.91 24.01
N GLU A 313 27.62 -13.28 22.91
CA GLU A 313 28.35 -13.95 21.82
C GLU A 313 29.70 -14.50 22.28
N LYS A 314 30.47 -13.73 23.05
CA LYS A 314 31.81 -14.13 23.48
C LYS A 314 31.82 -15.24 24.53
N TYR A 315 30.85 -15.23 25.44
CA TYR A 315 30.82 -16.14 26.59
C TYR A 315 29.65 -17.13 26.55
N ASN A 316 28.88 -17.16 25.47
CA ASN A 316 27.70 -17.99 25.27
C ASN A 316 26.70 -17.86 26.43
N THR A 317 26.38 -16.62 26.79
CA THR A 317 25.44 -16.29 27.88
C THR A 317 24.07 -15.86 27.33
N GLN A 318 23.13 -15.54 28.24
CA GLN A 318 21.76 -15.12 27.93
C GLN A 318 21.40 -13.82 28.69
N LEU A 319 22.33 -12.89 28.76
CA LEU A 319 22.13 -11.61 29.43
C LEU A 319 21.10 -10.78 28.69
N PHE A 320 21.12 -10.76 27.37
CA PHE A 320 20.21 -9.97 26.55
C PHE A 320 18.75 -10.44 26.71
N ASP A 321 18.49 -11.74 26.65
CA ASP A 321 17.15 -12.31 26.92
C ASP A 321 16.67 -11.97 28.33
N THR A 322 17.59 -12.02 29.30
CA THR A 322 17.29 -11.64 30.68
C THR A 322 16.94 -10.15 30.78
N ALA A 323 17.64 -9.28 30.03
CA ALA A 323 17.36 -7.85 29.99
C ALA A 323 15.97 -7.57 29.42
N ILE A 324 15.60 -8.22 28.30
CA ILE A 324 14.27 -8.10 27.68
C ILE A 324 13.20 -8.47 28.71
N LYS A 325 13.29 -9.66 29.30
CA LYS A 325 12.29 -10.14 30.27
C LYS A 325 12.26 -9.29 31.54
N TYR A 326 13.39 -8.72 31.93
CA TYR A 326 13.48 -7.81 33.07
C TYR A 326 12.73 -6.50 32.82
N VAL A 327 12.86 -5.92 31.63
CA VAL A 327 12.11 -4.71 31.24
C VAL A 327 10.61 -5.02 31.07
N GLU A 328 10.25 -6.17 30.51
CA GLU A 328 8.84 -6.60 30.38
C GLU A 328 8.14 -6.76 31.74
N ASN A 329 8.88 -7.10 32.79
CA ASN A 329 8.36 -7.25 34.16
C ASN A 329 8.67 -6.02 35.04
N ASP A 330 8.76 -4.84 34.45
CA ASP A 330 8.95 -3.56 35.16
C ASP A 330 10.18 -3.51 36.08
N GLY A 331 11.25 -4.23 35.74
CA GLY A 331 12.47 -4.30 36.54
C GLY A 331 12.33 -5.15 37.81
N LYS A 332 11.30 -6.00 37.90
CA LYS A 332 11.08 -6.85 39.08
C LYS A 332 11.78 -8.19 38.93
N ILE A 333 12.78 -8.43 39.78
CA ILE A 333 13.61 -9.65 39.76
C ILE A 333 12.79 -10.93 39.95
N VAL A 334 11.78 -10.92 40.83
CA VAL A 334 10.97 -12.12 41.14
C VAL A 334 10.15 -12.53 39.91
N GLU A 335 9.36 -11.61 39.37
CA GLU A 335 8.54 -11.84 38.16
C GLU A 335 9.41 -12.24 36.96
N THR A 336 10.60 -11.63 36.82
CA THR A 336 11.58 -12.01 35.79
C THR A 336 12.10 -13.44 35.98
N SER A 337 12.36 -13.85 37.23
CA SER A 337 12.85 -15.19 37.53
C SER A 337 11.81 -16.28 37.24
N GLU A 338 10.55 -15.99 37.54
CA GLU A 338 9.43 -16.88 37.21
C GLU A 338 9.26 -17.00 35.69
N ALA A 339 9.28 -15.87 34.97
CA ALA A 339 9.11 -15.87 33.52
C ALA A 339 10.25 -16.54 32.74
N LEU A 340 11.47 -16.56 33.29
CA LEU A 340 12.61 -17.26 32.70
C LEU A 340 12.78 -18.69 33.22
N PHE A 341 11.96 -19.14 34.18
CA PHE A 341 12.14 -20.40 34.91
C PHE A 341 13.54 -20.52 35.56
N LEU A 342 14.05 -19.41 36.10
CA LEU A 342 15.35 -19.33 36.77
C LEU A 342 15.19 -19.04 38.25
N HIS A 343 16.21 -19.36 39.05
CA HIS A 343 16.26 -18.90 40.43
C HIS A 343 16.53 -17.38 40.49
N LYS A 344 15.86 -16.66 41.41
CA LYS A 344 16.01 -15.20 41.61
C LYS A 344 17.46 -14.71 41.73
N ASN A 345 18.34 -15.52 42.32
CA ASN A 345 19.76 -15.18 42.47
C ASN A 345 20.48 -15.18 41.11
N THR A 346 20.11 -16.08 40.20
CA THR A 346 20.68 -16.13 38.84
C THR A 346 20.27 -14.89 38.06
N VAL A 347 18.99 -14.48 38.13
CA VAL A 347 18.54 -13.23 37.52
C VAL A 347 19.28 -12.04 38.10
N ARG A 348 19.39 -11.94 39.44
CA ARG A 348 20.14 -10.87 40.11
C ARG A 348 21.60 -10.81 39.64
N TYR A 349 22.26 -11.96 39.52
CA TYR A 349 23.62 -12.06 38.99
C TYR A 349 23.71 -11.54 37.55
N ARG A 350 22.80 -11.98 36.66
CA ARG A 350 22.77 -11.53 35.26
C ARG A 350 22.51 -10.02 35.15
N ILE A 351 21.58 -9.46 35.92
CA ILE A 351 21.31 -8.02 35.94
C ILE A 351 22.51 -7.22 36.47
N ASN A 352 23.16 -7.69 37.53
CA ASN A 352 24.39 -7.06 38.02
C ASN A 352 25.50 -7.10 36.97
N LYS A 353 25.62 -8.20 36.22
CA LYS A 353 26.59 -8.29 35.14
C LYS A 353 26.30 -7.29 34.02
N ILE A 354 25.04 -7.10 33.66
CA ILE A 354 24.64 -6.08 32.68
C ILE A 354 25.00 -4.68 33.20
N LYS A 355 24.76 -4.39 34.49
CA LYS A 355 25.18 -3.10 35.09
C LYS A 355 26.68 -2.87 35.01
N GLU A 356 27.50 -3.89 35.27
CA GLU A 356 28.96 -3.81 35.11
C GLU A 356 29.37 -3.50 33.66
N LEU A 357 28.75 -4.17 32.68
CA LEU A 357 29.02 -3.95 31.26
C LEU A 357 28.66 -2.53 30.79
N LEU A 358 27.69 -1.91 31.44
CA LEU A 358 27.22 -0.55 31.13
C LEU A 358 27.85 0.53 32.04
N HIS A 359 28.67 0.13 33.02
CA HIS A 359 29.24 1.01 34.05
C HIS A 359 28.17 1.78 34.85
N MET A 360 27.12 1.08 35.29
CA MET A 360 25.94 1.65 35.98
C MET A 360 25.62 0.96 37.32
N GLU A 361 26.61 0.33 37.95
CA GLU A 361 26.44 -0.47 39.17
C GLU A 361 25.80 0.30 40.33
N ASN A 362 26.05 1.61 40.42
CA ASN A 362 25.55 2.50 41.48
C ASN A 362 24.41 3.43 41.04
N HIS A 363 23.81 3.18 39.86
CA HIS A 363 22.85 4.09 39.23
C HIS A 363 21.53 3.38 38.88
N GLU A 364 20.87 2.78 39.87
CA GLU A 364 19.67 1.93 39.68
C GLU A 364 18.57 2.55 38.81
N GLY A 365 18.16 3.79 39.11
CA GLY A 365 17.10 4.47 38.34
C GLY A 365 17.52 4.72 36.88
N SER A 366 18.72 5.25 36.69
CA SER A 366 19.25 5.57 35.36
C SER A 366 19.52 4.31 34.53
N PHE A 367 19.96 3.23 35.18
CA PHE A 367 20.14 1.92 34.56
C PHE A 367 18.84 1.41 33.97
N TYR A 368 17.78 1.36 34.79
CA TYR A 368 16.49 0.83 34.33
C TYR A 368 15.90 1.68 33.20
N GLU A 369 15.94 3.02 33.33
CA GLU A 369 15.44 3.94 32.32
C GLU A 369 16.15 3.74 30.97
N GLN A 370 17.48 3.75 30.96
CA GLN A 370 18.27 3.62 29.73
C GLN A 370 18.11 2.23 29.09
N LEU A 371 18.06 1.18 29.92
CA LEU A 371 17.85 -0.19 29.47
C LEU A 371 16.44 -0.37 28.89
N SER A 372 15.41 0.18 29.56
CA SER A 372 14.02 0.11 29.12
C SER A 372 13.83 0.78 27.77
N ILE A 373 14.35 2.01 27.59
CA ILE A 373 14.28 2.72 26.29
C ILE A 373 15.00 1.93 25.20
N SER A 374 16.19 1.40 25.50
CA SER A 374 16.98 0.65 24.51
C SER A 374 16.32 -0.66 24.08
N ILE A 375 15.63 -1.35 24.99
CA ILE A 375 14.85 -2.55 24.66
C ILE A 375 13.57 -2.20 23.88
N LYS A 376 12.90 -1.09 24.20
CA LYS A 376 11.78 -0.61 23.38
C LYS A 376 12.24 -0.29 21.96
N LEU A 377 13.37 0.39 21.80
CA LEU A 377 13.98 0.64 20.49
C LEU A 377 14.34 -0.67 19.77
N TYR A 378 14.89 -1.66 20.47
CA TYR A 378 15.14 -3.00 19.92
C TYR A 378 13.86 -3.62 19.36
N ASN A 379 12.77 -3.61 20.13
CA ASN A 379 11.50 -4.19 19.70
C ASN A 379 10.92 -3.47 18.48
N ILE A 380 11.07 -2.14 18.39
CA ILE A 380 10.60 -1.42 17.21
C ILE A 380 11.47 -1.78 15.99
N ILE A 381 12.80 -1.73 16.12
CA ILE A 381 13.73 -1.93 14.99
C ILE A 381 13.63 -3.34 14.39
N ASN A 382 13.37 -4.38 15.20
CA ASN A 382 13.29 -5.76 14.71
C ASN A 382 11.88 -6.21 14.28
N ASN A 383 10.84 -5.42 14.60
CA ASN A 383 9.47 -5.67 14.15
C ASN A 383 9.05 -4.76 12.98
N LEU A 384 9.94 -3.86 12.52
CA LEU A 384 9.80 -3.08 11.30
C LEU A 384 10.34 -3.86 10.10
#